data_AF-A0A9E3RT64-F1
#
_entry.id   AF-A0A9E3RT64-F1
#
_cell.length_a   1.000
_cell.length_b   1.000
_cell.length_c   1.000
_cell.angle_alpha   90.00
_cell.angle_beta   90.00
_cell.angle_gamma   90.00
#
_symmetry.space_group_name_H-M   'P 1'
#
loop_
_entity.id
_entity.type
_entity.pdbx_description
1 polymer ?
#
loop_
_entity_poly.entity_id
_entity_poly.type
_entity_poly.pdbx_seq_one_letter_code
_entity_poly.pdbx_strand_id
1 'polypeptide(L)'
;MNPILFKNYTRREISDLVGGGQLVSYLPTLHGKVLCGCFDPKVNARAPFEIDVGRKDPPTPKVMKAAHLLASQKNDIPVFIKQKADAWQYIGRYRATGYSEDPLVLRTRPDFRKDAVGILFLEALAPEGAQTLPDIDLENVGGAEGRQFLVMHLARERQPGLSDAKKRQVLQRKGFLSCEACDLRFDRFNELGIGCCEVHHLIPLGARDRPETTRLDDLAILCSNCHRMIHRTKPLASIDAFRTLINA
;
A
#
# COMPACT_ATOMS: atom_id res chain seq x y z
N MET A 1 5.49 -23.14 -15.57
CA MET A 1 4.11 -22.60 -15.73
C MET A 1 3.97 -21.43 -14.76
N ASN A 2 3.44 -20.28 -15.19
CA ASN A 2 3.31 -19.12 -14.30
C ASN A 2 2.09 -19.28 -13.40
N PRO A 3 2.18 -18.99 -12.09
CA PRO A 3 1.03 -19.03 -11.21
C PRO A 3 0.01 -17.96 -11.60
N ILE A 4 -1.26 -18.34 -11.54
CA ILE A 4 -2.43 -17.49 -11.79
C ILE A 4 -2.72 -16.65 -10.55
N LEU A 5 -2.85 -15.33 -10.74
CA LEU A 5 -3.12 -14.37 -9.67
C LEU A 5 -4.40 -14.75 -8.89
N PHE A 6 -4.32 -14.69 -7.58
CA PHE A 6 -5.38 -15.04 -6.61
C PHE A 6 -5.86 -16.50 -6.62
N LYS A 7 -5.25 -17.38 -7.41
CA LYS A 7 -5.51 -18.82 -7.33
C LYS A 7 -4.84 -19.41 -6.09
N ASN A 8 -5.51 -20.38 -5.47
CA ASN A 8 -4.97 -21.17 -4.36
C ASN A 8 -4.17 -22.36 -4.86
N TYR A 9 -3.11 -22.68 -4.13
CA TYR A 9 -2.18 -23.78 -4.35
C TYR A 9 -1.86 -24.45 -3.01
N THR A 10 -1.58 -25.75 -3.05
CA THR A 10 -0.95 -26.50 -1.96
C THR A 10 0.55 -26.23 -1.93
N ARG A 11 1.23 -26.59 -0.83
CA ARG A 11 2.71 -26.47 -0.76
C ARG A 11 3.42 -27.30 -1.83
N ARG A 12 2.86 -28.46 -2.17
CA ARG A 12 3.41 -29.35 -3.20
C ARG A 12 3.27 -28.72 -4.59
N GLU A 13 2.09 -28.20 -4.92
CA GLU A 13 1.88 -27.50 -6.19
C GLU A 13 2.80 -26.28 -6.33
N ILE A 14 3.01 -25.52 -5.24
CA ILE A 14 3.97 -24.41 -5.26
C ILE A 14 5.38 -24.91 -5.57
N SER A 15 5.85 -25.96 -4.88
CA SER A 15 7.15 -26.56 -5.14
C SER A 15 7.28 -27.01 -6.60
N ASP A 16 6.30 -27.71 -7.13
CA ASP A 16 6.32 -28.18 -8.51
C ASP A 16 6.33 -27.01 -9.51
N LEU A 17 5.58 -25.93 -9.23
CA LEU A 17 5.55 -24.71 -10.04
C LEU A 17 6.90 -23.97 -10.11
N VAL A 18 7.61 -23.92 -8.98
CA VAL A 18 8.87 -23.15 -8.86
C VAL A 18 10.12 -24.01 -9.10
N GLY A 19 9.94 -25.29 -9.46
CA GLY A 19 11.02 -26.21 -9.80
C GLY A 19 11.67 -26.91 -8.60
N GLY A 20 10.97 -26.98 -7.45
CA GLY A 20 11.36 -27.72 -6.26
C GLY A 20 11.56 -26.85 -5.01
N GLY A 21 12.49 -27.26 -4.15
CA GLY A 21 12.86 -26.55 -2.92
C GLY A 21 12.26 -27.15 -1.64
N GLN A 22 12.51 -26.50 -0.50
CA GLN A 22 12.05 -27.02 0.80
C GLN A 22 10.55 -26.76 1.00
N LEU A 23 9.76 -27.82 1.18
CA LEU A 23 8.30 -27.74 1.37
C LEU A 23 7.86 -27.02 2.65
N VAL A 24 8.71 -26.88 3.66
CA VAL A 24 8.34 -26.23 4.93
C VAL A 24 8.87 -24.80 5.03
N SER A 25 9.84 -24.42 4.19
CA SER A 25 10.46 -23.08 4.26
C SER A 25 9.52 -21.99 3.73
N TYR A 26 9.49 -20.85 4.40
CA TYR A 26 8.81 -19.64 3.91
C TYR A 26 9.62 -18.91 2.81
N LEU A 27 10.90 -19.24 2.64
CA LEU A 27 11.74 -18.86 1.50
C LEU A 27 12.42 -20.11 0.93
N PRO A 28 11.73 -20.95 0.15
CA PRO A 28 12.32 -22.12 -0.47
C PRO A 28 13.51 -21.74 -1.36
N THR A 29 14.61 -22.46 -1.21
CA THR A 29 15.88 -22.21 -1.89
C THR A 29 16.36 -23.48 -2.59
N LEU A 30 16.79 -23.35 -3.85
CA LEU A 30 17.42 -24.43 -4.63
C LEU A 30 18.56 -23.84 -5.47
N HIS A 31 19.69 -24.54 -5.55
CA HIS A 31 20.87 -24.13 -6.33
C HIS A 31 21.33 -22.68 -6.06
N GLY A 32 21.30 -22.27 -4.79
CA GLY A 32 21.73 -20.93 -4.39
C GLY A 32 20.82 -19.81 -4.89
N LYS A 33 19.53 -20.09 -5.15
CA LYS A 33 18.52 -19.07 -5.46
C LYS A 33 17.29 -19.26 -4.60
N VAL A 34 16.69 -18.16 -4.18
CA VAL A 34 15.36 -18.18 -3.57
C VAL A 34 14.32 -18.25 -4.69
N LEU A 35 13.42 -19.23 -4.57
CA LEU A 35 12.48 -19.59 -5.62
C LEU A 35 11.14 -18.86 -5.48
N CYS A 36 10.66 -18.71 -4.24
CA CYS A 36 9.40 -18.06 -3.93
C CYS A 36 9.34 -17.58 -2.47
N GLY A 37 8.35 -16.74 -2.18
CA GLY A 37 8.00 -16.33 -0.82
C GLY A 37 6.69 -16.99 -0.42
N CYS A 38 6.62 -17.62 0.75
CA CYS A 38 5.43 -18.29 1.24
C CYS A 38 5.18 -17.88 2.67
N PHE A 39 4.37 -16.85 2.86
CA PHE A 39 4.23 -16.16 4.14
C PHE A 39 2.87 -16.43 4.79
N ASP A 40 2.88 -16.51 6.12
CA ASP A 40 1.67 -16.68 6.93
C ASP A 40 1.42 -15.38 7.71
N PRO A 41 0.38 -14.60 7.36
CA PRO A 41 0.10 -13.33 8.01
C PRO A 41 -0.15 -13.44 9.52
N LYS A 42 -0.56 -14.61 10.02
CA LYS A 42 -0.76 -14.82 11.46
C LYS A 42 0.53 -14.73 12.27
N VAL A 43 1.66 -15.09 11.65
CA VAL A 43 2.99 -15.01 12.27
C VAL A 43 3.83 -13.88 11.67
N ASN A 44 3.34 -13.21 10.63
CA ASN A 44 4.04 -12.14 9.95
C ASN A 44 3.03 -11.09 9.48
N ALA A 45 2.60 -10.23 10.40
CA ALA A 45 1.47 -9.33 10.19
C ALA A 45 1.65 -8.35 9.02
N ARG A 46 2.90 -8.08 8.63
CA ARG A 46 3.27 -7.14 7.57
C ARG A 46 3.68 -7.82 6.26
N ALA A 47 3.57 -9.15 6.19
CA ALA A 47 3.72 -9.87 4.94
C ALA A 47 2.66 -9.40 3.93
N PRO A 48 3.02 -9.27 2.64
CA PRO A 48 4.28 -9.68 2.01
C PRO A 48 5.40 -8.62 2.06
N PHE A 49 5.15 -7.39 2.50
CA PHE A 49 6.08 -6.27 2.29
C PHE A 49 7.24 -6.25 3.27
N GLU A 50 7.00 -6.69 4.50
CA GLU A 50 8.02 -6.72 5.53
C GLU A 50 7.96 -8.08 6.20
N ILE A 51 9.06 -8.81 6.13
CA ILE A 51 9.14 -10.17 6.64
C ILE A 51 10.07 -10.19 7.85
N ASP A 52 9.48 -10.36 9.02
CA ASP A 52 10.19 -10.66 10.27
C ASP A 52 11.03 -11.95 10.12
N VAL A 53 12.35 -11.80 10.10
CA VAL A 53 13.30 -12.92 10.00
C VAL A 53 13.66 -13.38 11.41
N GLY A 54 12.93 -14.39 11.87
CA GLY A 54 13.07 -15.06 13.16
C GLY A 54 14.40 -15.79 13.39
N ARG A 55 14.81 -15.85 14.66
CA ARG A 55 15.85 -16.74 15.21
C ARG A 55 15.29 -18.00 15.87
N LYS A 56 13.98 -18.31 15.87
CA LYS A 56 13.55 -19.47 16.69
C LYS A 56 13.87 -20.86 16.14
N ASP A 57 13.99 -21.74 17.13
CA ASP A 57 14.86 -22.90 17.26
C ASP A 57 14.52 -24.11 16.36
N PRO A 58 15.52 -24.62 15.61
CA PRO A 58 16.82 -24.01 15.46
C PRO A 58 16.71 -22.74 14.60
N PRO A 59 17.29 -21.59 15.01
CA PRO A 59 17.68 -20.56 14.08
C PRO A 59 18.61 -21.23 13.08
N THR A 60 18.06 -21.66 11.96
CA THR A 60 18.90 -22.30 10.99
C THR A 60 19.62 -21.15 10.29
N PRO A 61 20.97 -21.16 10.22
CA PRO A 61 21.72 -20.22 9.38
C PRO A 61 21.13 -20.13 7.96
N LYS A 62 20.44 -21.20 7.53
CA LYS A 62 19.68 -21.31 6.28
C LYS A 62 18.62 -20.23 6.09
N VAL A 63 17.90 -19.82 7.15
CA VAL A 63 16.81 -18.84 7.05
C VAL A 63 17.36 -17.44 6.85
N MET A 64 18.33 -17.03 7.67
CA MET A 64 19.05 -15.77 7.47
C MET A 64 19.79 -15.78 6.13
N LYS A 65 20.41 -16.91 5.77
CA LYS A 65 21.08 -17.07 4.47
C LYS A 65 20.10 -16.93 3.32
N ALA A 66 18.87 -17.45 3.42
CA ALA A 66 17.85 -17.28 2.40
C ALA A 66 17.40 -15.81 2.29
N ALA A 67 17.23 -15.11 3.42
CA ALA A 67 16.88 -13.68 3.41
C ALA A 67 17.99 -12.82 2.77
N HIS A 68 19.25 -13.01 3.18
CA HIS A 68 20.42 -12.36 2.57
C HIS A 68 20.58 -12.72 1.10
N LEU A 69 20.35 -13.98 0.75
CA LEU A 69 20.43 -14.47 -0.61
C LEU A 69 19.37 -13.79 -1.48
N LEU A 70 18.13 -13.69 -1.01
CA LEU A 70 17.08 -12.99 -1.73
C LEU A 70 17.38 -11.50 -1.86
N ALA A 71 17.88 -10.85 -0.80
CA ALA A 71 18.30 -9.44 -0.85
C ALA A 71 19.45 -9.21 -1.86
N SER A 72 20.32 -10.21 -2.04
CA SER A 72 21.40 -10.18 -3.04
C SER A 72 20.91 -10.57 -4.45
N GLN A 73 19.87 -11.40 -4.53
CA GLN A 73 19.23 -11.84 -5.76
C GLN A 73 18.36 -10.70 -6.27
N LYS A 74 18.89 -9.87 -7.17
CA LYS A 74 18.17 -8.75 -7.81
C LYS A 74 16.93 -9.16 -8.62
N ASN A 75 16.72 -10.47 -8.80
CA ASN A 75 15.57 -11.02 -9.49
C ASN A 75 14.36 -11.11 -8.56
N ASP A 76 13.19 -11.00 -9.13
CA ASP A 76 11.93 -11.10 -8.44
C ASP A 76 11.45 -12.56 -8.29
N ILE A 77 10.61 -12.77 -7.30
CA ILE A 77 10.08 -14.06 -6.89
C ILE A 77 8.55 -14.03 -6.83
N PRO A 78 7.87 -15.13 -7.18
CA PRO A 78 6.44 -15.27 -6.90
C PRO A 78 6.20 -15.36 -5.38
N VAL A 79 5.17 -14.67 -4.89
CA VAL A 79 4.78 -14.69 -3.48
C VAL A 79 3.40 -15.30 -3.29
N PHE A 80 3.31 -16.15 -2.28
CA PHE A 80 2.10 -16.85 -1.88
C PHE A 80 1.78 -16.56 -0.41
N ILE A 81 0.52 -16.23 -0.13
CA ILE A 81 0.01 -15.93 1.21
C ILE A 81 -0.87 -17.07 1.70
N LYS A 82 -0.60 -17.54 2.92
CA LYS A 82 -1.39 -18.60 3.55
C LYS A 82 -2.81 -18.12 3.83
N GLN A 83 -3.78 -18.88 3.35
CA GLN A 83 -5.21 -18.67 3.63
C GLN A 83 -5.66 -19.57 4.79
N LYS A 84 -5.31 -20.86 4.69
CA LYS A 84 -5.61 -21.89 5.70
C LYS A 84 -4.58 -23.02 5.61
N ALA A 85 -4.78 -24.09 6.38
CA ALA A 85 -3.95 -25.28 6.30
C ALA A 85 -3.87 -25.78 4.84
N ASP A 86 -2.63 -25.90 4.35
CA ASP A 86 -2.27 -26.32 2.98
C ASP A 86 -3.00 -25.58 1.83
N ALA A 87 -3.41 -24.33 2.04
CA ALA A 87 -3.99 -23.49 0.99
C ALA A 87 -3.29 -22.12 0.97
N TRP A 88 -2.62 -21.83 -0.14
CA TRP A 88 -1.76 -20.68 -0.34
C TRP A 88 -2.15 -19.95 -1.60
N GLN A 89 -2.48 -18.66 -1.47
CA GLN A 89 -2.93 -17.85 -2.58
C GLN A 89 -1.75 -17.14 -3.22
N TYR A 90 -1.58 -17.25 -4.54
CA TYR A 90 -0.60 -16.45 -5.27
C TYR A 90 -1.05 -14.99 -5.35
N ILE A 91 -0.20 -14.05 -4.95
CA ILE A 91 -0.55 -12.62 -4.88
C ILE A 91 0.29 -11.72 -5.79
N GLY A 92 1.26 -12.27 -6.52
CA GLY A 92 2.07 -11.53 -7.48
C GLY A 92 3.56 -11.78 -7.34
N ARG A 93 4.34 -11.01 -8.11
CA ARG A 93 5.80 -11.08 -8.12
C ARG A 93 6.36 -9.95 -7.27
N TYR A 94 7.39 -10.25 -6.48
CA TYR A 94 7.99 -9.32 -5.54
C TYR A 94 9.51 -9.37 -5.65
N ARG A 95 10.16 -8.25 -5.38
CA ARG A 95 11.62 -8.17 -5.31
C ARG A 95 12.03 -7.71 -3.92
N ALA A 96 13.16 -8.22 -3.43
CA ALA A 96 13.74 -7.68 -2.20
C ALA A 96 14.42 -6.35 -2.45
N THR A 97 14.11 -5.37 -1.60
CA THR A 97 14.69 -4.01 -1.65
C THR A 97 15.79 -3.84 -0.61
N GLY A 98 15.81 -4.68 0.42
CA GLY A 98 16.87 -4.67 1.42
C GLY A 98 16.62 -5.65 2.56
N TYR A 99 17.61 -5.74 3.43
CA TYR A 99 17.57 -6.49 4.68
C TYR A 99 18.22 -5.64 5.78
N SER A 100 17.58 -5.54 6.94
CA SER A 100 18.09 -4.76 8.08
C SER A 100 18.15 -5.62 9.34
N GLU A 101 19.29 -5.58 10.03
CA GLU A 101 19.50 -6.13 11.38
C GLU A 101 19.60 -5.00 12.42
N ASP A 102 19.32 -3.74 12.04
CA ASP A 102 19.50 -2.58 12.92
C ASP A 102 18.58 -2.67 14.16
N PRO A 103 19.16 -2.79 15.37
CA PRO A 103 18.39 -2.90 16.61
C PRO A 103 17.37 -1.76 16.82
N LEU A 104 17.59 -0.57 16.27
CA LEU A 104 16.63 0.54 16.35
C LEU A 104 15.38 0.27 15.50
N VAL A 105 15.56 -0.27 14.28
CA VAL A 105 14.44 -0.67 13.41
C VAL A 105 13.61 -1.78 14.05
N LEU A 106 14.27 -2.71 14.75
CA LEU A 106 13.59 -3.82 15.44
C LEU A 106 12.84 -3.36 16.71
N ARG A 107 13.37 -2.38 17.47
CA ARG A 107 12.80 -1.93 18.75
C ARG A 107 11.59 -0.99 18.63
N THR A 108 11.48 -0.27 17.52
CA THR A 108 10.40 0.74 17.31
C THR A 108 9.03 0.13 16.96
N ARG A 109 8.87 -1.19 16.98
CA ARG A 109 7.72 -1.88 16.39
C ARG A 109 7.01 -2.80 17.39
N PRO A 110 5.81 -2.44 17.86
CA PRO A 110 5.09 -3.20 18.89
C PRO A 110 4.64 -4.60 18.43
N ASP A 111 4.40 -4.78 17.13
CA ASP A 111 3.93 -6.05 16.54
C ASP A 111 5.09 -6.95 16.07
N PHE A 112 6.33 -6.54 16.32
CA PHE A 112 7.52 -7.27 15.87
C PHE A 112 7.65 -8.59 16.62
N ARG A 113 7.92 -9.67 15.87
CA ARG A 113 8.19 -10.97 16.50
C ARG A 113 9.35 -10.87 17.48
N LYS A 114 9.12 -11.27 18.73
CA LYS A 114 10.14 -11.23 19.80
C LYS A 114 11.42 -11.99 19.46
N ASP A 115 11.34 -12.97 18.56
CA ASP A 115 12.48 -13.77 18.12
C ASP A 115 13.12 -13.26 16.82
N ALA A 116 12.61 -12.21 16.19
CA ALA A 116 13.17 -11.72 14.93
C ALA A 116 14.46 -10.93 15.14
N VAL A 117 15.44 -11.21 14.29
CA VAL A 117 16.78 -10.61 14.30
C VAL A 117 17.05 -9.71 13.12
N GLY A 118 16.14 -9.70 12.15
CA GLY A 118 16.18 -8.76 11.06
C GLY A 118 14.86 -8.70 10.32
N ILE A 119 14.77 -7.74 9.40
CA ILE A 119 13.61 -7.49 8.58
C ILE A 119 14.05 -7.55 7.13
N LEU A 120 13.39 -8.40 6.36
CA LEU A 120 13.51 -8.43 4.91
C LEU A 120 12.41 -7.57 4.30
N PHE A 121 12.79 -6.59 3.49
CA PHE A 121 11.87 -5.67 2.81
C PHE A 121 11.63 -6.13 1.38
N LEU A 122 10.36 -6.24 0.99
CA LEU A 122 9.92 -6.63 -0.34
C LEU A 122 9.03 -5.55 -0.95
N GLU A 123 9.14 -5.37 -2.25
CA GLU A 123 8.23 -4.53 -3.05
C GLU A 123 7.50 -5.40 -4.09
N ALA A 124 6.23 -5.06 -4.35
CA ALA A 124 5.47 -5.71 -5.41
C ALA A 124 5.95 -5.18 -6.78
N LEU A 125 6.14 -6.07 -7.73
CA LEU A 125 6.25 -5.67 -9.13
C LEU A 125 4.86 -5.45 -9.69
N ALA A 126 4.66 -4.29 -10.32
CA ALA A 126 3.46 -4.06 -11.10
C ALA A 126 3.35 -5.18 -12.17
N PRO A 127 2.19 -5.84 -12.33
CA PRO A 127 2.03 -6.77 -13.44
C PRO A 127 2.30 -6.02 -14.75
N GLU A 128 3.02 -6.65 -15.68
CA GLU A 128 3.21 -6.08 -17.02
C GLU A 128 1.84 -5.76 -17.62
N GLY A 129 1.60 -4.49 -17.94
CA GLY A 129 0.28 -4.01 -18.38
C GLY A 129 -0.64 -3.49 -17.28
N ALA A 130 -0.14 -3.23 -16.06
CA ALA A 130 -0.86 -2.48 -15.03
C ALA A 130 -1.19 -1.06 -15.52
N GLN A 131 -2.31 -0.93 -16.23
CA GLN A 131 -3.00 0.34 -16.37
C GLN A 131 -3.30 0.85 -14.96
N THR A 132 -3.06 2.15 -14.77
CA THR A 132 -3.42 2.95 -13.60
C THR A 132 -4.67 2.40 -12.91
N LEU A 133 -4.58 2.21 -11.59
CA LEU A 133 -5.68 1.78 -10.73
C LEU A 133 -6.99 2.41 -11.23
N PRO A 134 -8.04 1.62 -11.53
CA PRO A 134 -9.33 2.20 -11.81
C PRO A 134 -9.74 3.01 -10.59
N ASP A 135 -10.10 4.26 -10.85
CA ASP A 135 -10.65 5.15 -9.84
C ASP A 135 -11.88 4.45 -9.25
N ILE A 136 -11.91 4.22 -7.94
CA ILE A 136 -12.99 3.49 -7.26
C ILE A 136 -14.33 4.25 -7.41
N ASP A 137 -14.26 5.52 -7.82
CA ASP A 137 -15.40 6.39 -8.11
C ASP A 137 -15.88 6.33 -9.58
N LEU A 138 -15.29 5.49 -10.46
CA LEU A 138 -15.85 5.22 -11.80
C LEU A 138 -16.80 4.02 -11.75
N GLU A 139 -18.07 4.30 -12.08
CA GLU A 139 -19.16 3.34 -12.22
C GLU A 139 -18.74 2.12 -13.03
N ASN A 140 -18.68 0.96 -12.38
CA ASN A 140 -18.74 -0.32 -13.07
C ASN A 140 -20.23 -0.66 -13.21
N VAL A 141 -20.83 -0.24 -14.31
CA VAL A 141 -22.22 -0.58 -14.65
C VAL A 141 -22.28 -2.07 -14.99
N GLY A 142 -22.91 -2.85 -14.10
CA GLY A 142 -23.37 -4.22 -14.38
C GLY A 142 -22.36 -5.34 -14.06
N GLY A 143 -22.57 -6.02 -12.93
CA GLY A 143 -21.91 -7.27 -12.59
C GLY A 143 -22.39 -7.79 -11.24
N ALA A 144 -22.43 -9.12 -11.06
CA ALA A 144 -22.90 -9.75 -9.83
C ALA A 144 -22.29 -9.11 -8.57
N GLU A 145 -23.14 -8.58 -7.69
CA GLU A 145 -22.75 -8.00 -6.41
C GLU A 145 -22.05 -9.05 -5.53
N GLY A 146 -21.00 -8.65 -4.80
CA GLY A 146 -20.31 -9.51 -3.82
C GLY A 146 -18.91 -10.00 -4.23
N ARG A 147 -18.37 -9.57 -5.37
CA ARG A 147 -16.97 -9.87 -5.74
C ARG A 147 -16.00 -9.11 -4.84
N GLN A 148 -15.29 -9.82 -3.97
CA GLN A 148 -14.21 -9.25 -3.16
C GLN A 148 -12.97 -9.03 -4.02
N PHE A 149 -12.52 -7.78 -4.13
CA PHE A 149 -11.24 -7.42 -4.72
C PHE A 149 -10.28 -7.01 -3.61
N LEU A 150 -9.05 -7.51 -3.65
CA LEU A 150 -7.98 -6.97 -2.83
C LEU A 150 -7.46 -5.72 -3.56
N VAL A 151 -7.94 -4.55 -3.17
CA VAL A 151 -7.37 -3.27 -3.64
C VAL A 151 -6.14 -2.98 -2.79
N MET A 152 -4.94 -3.16 -3.35
CA MET A 152 -3.74 -2.59 -2.75
C MET A 152 -3.82 -1.07 -2.86
N HIS A 153 -4.17 -0.40 -1.76
CA HIS A 153 -3.86 1.02 -1.64
C HIS A 153 -2.35 1.16 -1.52
N LEU A 154 -1.70 1.60 -2.61
CA LEU A 154 -0.39 2.23 -2.51
C LEU A 154 -0.63 3.57 -1.81
N ALA A 155 -0.75 3.53 -0.48
CA ALA A 155 -0.82 4.73 0.33
C ALA A 155 0.59 5.35 0.29
N ARG A 156 0.83 6.28 -0.64
CA ARG A 156 1.94 7.23 -0.48
C ARG A 156 1.75 7.85 0.91
N GLU A 157 2.74 7.73 1.76
CA GLU A 157 2.70 8.17 3.14
C GLU A 157 2.30 9.65 3.17
N ARG A 158 1.04 9.91 3.52
CA ARG A 158 0.58 11.28 3.79
C ARG A 158 1.18 11.64 5.12
N GLN A 159 1.91 12.76 5.21
CA GLN A 159 2.43 13.21 6.49
C GLN A 159 1.27 13.34 7.48
N PRO A 160 1.27 12.55 8.57
CA PRO A 160 0.21 12.60 9.55
C PRO A 160 0.14 14.02 10.11
N GLY A 161 -1.05 14.62 10.09
CA GLY A 161 -1.29 15.96 10.61
C GLY A 161 -1.19 17.12 9.60
N LEU A 162 -0.77 16.91 8.34
CA LEU A 162 -0.73 18.02 7.36
C LEU A 162 -2.15 18.52 7.02
N SER A 163 -3.11 17.60 6.90
CA SER A 163 -4.53 17.93 6.74
C SER A 163 -5.05 18.73 7.93
N ASP A 164 -4.73 18.28 9.14
CA ASP A 164 -5.19 18.94 10.37
C ASP A 164 -4.51 20.31 10.55
N ALA A 165 -3.24 20.42 10.17
CA ALA A 165 -2.49 21.67 10.17
C ALA A 165 -3.10 22.68 9.20
N LYS A 166 -3.45 22.27 7.97
CA LYS A 166 -4.14 23.14 7.01
C LYS A 166 -5.51 23.57 7.52
N LYS A 167 -6.34 22.65 8.00
CA LYS A 167 -7.66 22.97 8.57
C LYS A 167 -7.55 23.94 9.74
N ARG A 168 -6.60 23.69 10.66
CA ARG A 168 -6.34 24.56 11.82
C ARG A 168 -5.85 25.94 11.39
N GLN A 169 -4.95 26.02 10.41
CA GLN A 169 -4.48 27.31 9.87
C GLN A 169 -5.64 28.12 9.27
N VAL A 170 -6.53 27.49 8.51
CA VAL A 170 -7.70 28.16 7.92
C VAL A 170 -8.69 28.58 9.00
N LEU A 171 -8.98 27.71 9.97
CA LEU A 171 -9.82 28.03 11.13
C LEU A 171 -9.27 29.20 11.94
N GLN A 172 -7.96 29.24 12.20
CA GLN A 172 -7.32 30.34 12.93
C GLN A 172 -7.38 31.67 12.17
N ARG A 173 -7.26 31.64 10.84
CA ARG A 173 -7.29 32.86 10.01
C ARG A 173 -8.68 33.38 9.72
N LYS A 174 -9.64 32.50 9.41
CA LYS A 174 -10.99 32.87 8.94
C LYS A 174 -12.08 32.64 9.98
N GLY A 175 -11.83 31.84 11.02
CA GLY A 175 -12.82 31.43 12.01
C GLY A 175 -13.74 30.27 11.58
N PHE A 176 -13.73 29.87 10.31
CA PHE A 176 -14.56 28.80 9.76
C PHE A 176 -13.88 28.08 8.59
N LEU A 177 -14.38 26.89 8.25
CA LEU A 177 -14.00 26.14 7.06
C LEU A 177 -15.09 26.28 5.99
N SER A 178 -14.71 26.79 4.82
CA SER A 178 -15.57 26.85 3.64
C SER A 178 -14.87 26.18 2.46
N CYS A 179 -15.64 25.55 1.57
CA CYS A 179 -15.14 25.07 0.29
C CYS A 179 -14.58 26.24 -0.53
N GLU A 180 -13.37 26.12 -1.07
CA GLU A 180 -12.76 27.17 -1.90
C GLU A 180 -13.37 27.24 -3.30
N ALA A 181 -14.04 26.17 -3.75
CA ALA A 181 -14.73 26.12 -5.04
C ALA A 181 -16.16 26.70 -4.99
N CYS A 182 -17.01 26.16 -4.10
CA CYS A 182 -18.44 26.49 -4.05
C CYS A 182 -18.88 27.29 -2.80
N ASP A 183 -17.93 27.72 -1.97
CA ASP A 183 -18.17 28.48 -0.74
C ASP A 183 -19.05 27.78 0.33
N LEU A 184 -19.38 26.49 0.13
CA LEU A 184 -20.19 25.70 1.07
C LEU A 184 -19.51 25.59 2.44
N ARG A 185 -20.32 25.78 3.48
CA ARG A 185 -19.94 25.74 4.89
C ARG A 185 -20.76 24.68 5.63
N PHE A 186 -20.08 23.66 6.15
CA PHE A 186 -20.77 22.57 6.84
C PHE A 186 -21.20 22.90 8.27
N ASP A 187 -20.50 23.84 8.91
CA ASP A 187 -20.82 24.33 10.26
C ASP A 187 -22.20 24.99 10.36
N ARG A 188 -22.82 25.33 9.23
CA ARG A 188 -24.16 25.89 9.16
C ARG A 188 -25.29 24.85 9.27
N PHE A 189 -24.99 23.56 9.03
CA PHE A 189 -26.02 22.52 9.09
C PHE A 189 -26.25 22.05 10.53
N ASN A 190 -25.18 21.69 11.23
CA ASN A 190 -25.17 21.30 12.64
C ASN A 190 -23.72 21.13 13.14
N GLU A 191 -23.55 20.81 14.42
CA GLU A 191 -22.25 20.56 15.06
C GLU A 191 -21.47 19.40 14.42
N LEU A 192 -22.16 18.40 13.84
CA LEU A 192 -21.51 17.29 13.14
C LEU A 192 -20.81 17.76 11.86
N GLY A 193 -21.23 18.89 11.29
CA GLY A 193 -20.61 19.50 10.11
C GLY A 193 -19.25 20.15 10.38
N ILE A 194 -18.86 20.33 11.64
CA ILE A 194 -17.60 20.98 12.00
C ILE A 194 -16.43 20.09 11.55
N GLY A 195 -15.56 20.63 10.69
CA GLY A 195 -14.38 19.91 10.20
C GLY A 195 -14.62 18.98 9.01
N CYS A 196 -15.85 18.88 8.50
CA CYS A 196 -16.21 18.01 7.38
C CYS A 196 -15.57 18.37 6.03
N CYS A 197 -15.06 19.58 5.85
CA CYS A 197 -14.32 19.89 4.63
C CYS A 197 -13.06 19.02 4.52
N GLU A 198 -12.72 18.64 3.30
CA GLU A 198 -11.60 17.76 2.96
C GLU A 198 -10.42 18.59 2.43
N VAL A 199 -9.21 18.07 2.62
CA VAL A 199 -7.98 18.70 2.14
C VAL A 199 -7.58 18.07 0.80
N HIS A 200 -7.57 18.89 -0.24
CA HIS A 200 -7.20 18.51 -1.59
C HIS A 200 -5.77 18.95 -1.91
N HIS A 201 -5.00 18.11 -2.61
CA HIS A 201 -3.66 18.47 -3.08
C HIS A 201 -3.76 19.04 -4.49
N LEU A 202 -3.28 20.27 -4.68
CA LEU A 202 -3.29 20.94 -5.99
C LEU A 202 -2.40 20.23 -7.02
N ILE A 203 -1.32 19.63 -6.55
CA ILE A 203 -0.44 18.76 -7.35
C ILE A 203 -0.69 17.33 -6.89
N PRO A 204 -1.26 16.45 -7.73
CA PRO A 204 -1.51 15.07 -7.38
C PRO A 204 -0.23 14.41 -6.89
N LEU A 205 -0.30 13.75 -5.72
CA LEU A 205 0.86 13.04 -5.20
C LEU A 205 1.36 12.01 -6.21
N GLY A 206 0.48 11.34 -6.96
CA GLY A 206 0.82 10.36 -7.99
C GLY A 206 1.59 10.90 -9.20
N ALA A 207 1.53 12.21 -9.46
CA ALA A 207 2.24 12.87 -10.56
C ALA A 207 3.66 13.29 -10.18
N ARG A 208 4.08 13.09 -8.92
CA ARG A 208 5.43 13.43 -8.45
C ARG A 208 6.39 12.27 -8.68
N ASP A 209 7.53 12.58 -9.30
CA ASP A 209 8.63 11.63 -9.53
C ASP A 209 9.48 11.36 -8.28
N ARG A 210 9.42 12.25 -7.28
CA ARG A 210 10.23 12.20 -6.05
C ARG A 210 9.42 12.62 -4.82
N PRO A 211 9.82 12.20 -3.60
CA PRO A 211 9.28 12.76 -2.36
C PRO A 211 9.62 14.25 -2.28
N GLU A 212 8.60 15.09 -2.25
CA GLU A 212 8.76 16.55 -2.12
C GLU A 212 7.97 17.05 -0.92
N THR A 213 8.53 18.06 -0.24
CA THR A 213 7.87 18.73 0.89
C THR A 213 6.61 19.44 0.39
N THR A 214 5.44 18.94 0.79
CA THR A 214 4.16 19.63 0.54
C THR A 214 4.03 20.81 1.50
N ARG A 215 3.90 22.03 0.97
CA ARG A 215 3.61 23.22 1.76
C ARG A 215 2.11 23.31 2.00
N LEU A 216 1.71 24.07 3.02
CA LEU A 216 0.28 24.34 3.26
C LEU A 216 -0.37 25.09 2.09
N ASP A 217 0.42 25.82 1.30
CA ASP A 217 -0.04 26.55 0.11
C ASP A 217 -0.37 25.62 -1.07
N ASP A 218 0.15 24.38 -1.06
CA ASP A 218 -0.12 23.37 -2.09
C ASP A 218 -1.43 22.59 -1.82
N LEU A 219 -2.19 23.04 -0.81
CA LEU A 219 -3.39 22.39 -0.31
C LEU A 219 -4.58 23.34 -0.37
N ALA A 220 -5.73 22.81 -0.77
CA ALA A 220 -7.01 23.51 -0.80
C ALA A 220 -8.04 22.82 0.11
N ILE A 221 -8.98 23.59 0.65
CA ILE A 221 -10.14 23.10 1.39
C ILE A 221 -11.32 22.95 0.44
N LEU A 222 -11.84 21.74 0.28
CA LEU A 222 -13.01 21.45 -0.56
C LEU A 222 -14.10 20.72 0.24
N CYS A 223 -15.36 20.86 -0.16
CA CYS A 223 -16.41 19.98 0.34
C CYS A 223 -16.31 18.59 -0.33
N SER A 224 -16.88 17.56 0.29
CA SER A 224 -16.84 16.18 -0.23
C SER A 224 -17.32 16.07 -1.68
N ASN A 225 -18.32 16.86 -2.08
CA ASN A 225 -18.84 16.87 -3.46
C ASN A 225 -17.86 17.52 -4.44
N CYS A 226 -17.35 18.72 -4.13
CA CYS A 226 -16.37 19.40 -4.98
C CYS A 226 -15.05 18.62 -5.06
N HIS A 227 -14.65 17.98 -3.97
CA HIS A 227 -13.47 17.13 -3.94
C HIS A 227 -13.62 15.93 -4.89
N ARG A 228 -14.78 15.26 -4.90
CA ARG A 228 -15.08 14.22 -5.89
C ARG A 228 -15.14 14.76 -7.32
N MET A 229 -15.81 15.88 -7.53
CA MET A 229 -15.99 16.46 -8.86
C MET A 229 -14.67 16.92 -9.50
N ILE A 230 -13.76 17.52 -8.73
CA ILE A 230 -12.48 17.99 -9.27
C ILE A 230 -11.60 16.82 -9.74
N HIS A 231 -11.62 15.66 -9.07
CA HIS A 231 -10.90 14.46 -9.52
C HIS A 231 -11.43 13.87 -10.84
N ARG A 232 -12.65 14.24 -11.26
CA ARG A 232 -13.19 13.86 -12.57
C ARG A 232 -12.62 14.70 -13.72
N THR A 233 -11.95 15.82 -13.42
CA THR A 233 -11.30 16.65 -14.44
C THR A 233 -9.97 16.02 -14.88
N LYS A 234 -9.75 15.90 -16.20
CA LYS A 234 -8.51 15.38 -16.79
C LYS A 234 -8.02 16.33 -17.89
N PRO A 235 -6.89 17.03 -17.71
CA PRO A 235 -6.01 17.06 -16.52
C PRO A 235 -6.70 17.67 -15.28
N LEU A 236 -6.14 17.44 -14.09
CA LEU A 236 -6.69 17.98 -12.85
C LEU A 236 -6.74 19.51 -12.92
N ALA A 237 -7.94 20.08 -12.81
CA ALA A 237 -8.16 21.50 -12.89
C ALA A 237 -7.58 22.22 -11.66
N SER A 238 -7.10 23.46 -11.85
CA SER A 238 -6.86 24.37 -10.73
C SER A 238 -8.18 24.74 -10.04
N ILE A 239 -8.13 25.21 -8.79
CA ILE A 239 -9.33 25.61 -8.06
C ILE A 239 -10.10 26.71 -8.80
N ASP A 240 -9.39 27.68 -9.40
CA ASP A 240 -10.03 28.77 -10.15
C ASP A 240 -10.71 28.27 -11.44
N ALA A 241 -10.05 27.37 -12.17
CA ALA A 241 -10.63 26.75 -13.36
C ALA A 241 -11.84 25.89 -12.99
N PHE A 242 -11.74 25.11 -11.91
CA PHE A 242 -12.83 24.28 -11.41
C PHE A 242 -14.01 25.12 -10.92
N ARG A 243 -13.74 26.24 -10.23
CA ARG A 243 -14.76 27.21 -9.82
C ARG A 243 -15.50 27.80 -11.02
N THR A 244 -14.81 28.05 -12.12
CA THR A 244 -15.45 28.50 -13.36
C THR A 244 -16.34 27.41 -13.95
N LEU A 245 -15.89 26.15 -13.95
CA LEU A 245 -16.63 25.01 -14.50
C LEU A 245 -17.93 24.69 -13.76
N ILE A 246 -17.95 24.82 -12.43
CA ILE A 246 -19.16 24.51 -11.63
C ILE A 246 -20.19 25.63 -11.60
N ASN A 247 -19.79 26.84 -12.03
CA ASN A 247 -20.65 28.02 -12.08
C ASN A 247 -21.03 28.41 -13.52
N ALA A 248 -20.61 27.61 -14.51
CA ALA A 248 -21.00 27.72 -15.92
C ALA A 248 -22.34 27.03 -16.18
#